data_AF-A0AAU0U9S7-F1
#
_entry.id   AF-A0AAU0U9S7-F1
#
_cell.length_a   1.000
_cell.length_b   1.000
_cell.length_c   1.000
_cell.angle_alpha   90.00
_cell.angle_beta   90.00
_cell.angle_gamma   90.00
#
_symmetry.space_group_name_H-M   'P 1'
#
loop_
_entity.id
_entity.type
_entity.pdbx_description
1 polymer ?
#
loop_
_entity_poly.entity_id
_entity_poly.type
_entity_poly.pdbx_seq_one_letter_code
_entity_poly.pdbx_strand_id
1 'polypeptide(L)'
;MSDAALTDKGYDSAAFVKAFAAGLRGLVQAIVVYLIAIALQVEIRWELLPIFTVAAGVFVGSCIFSTFSLVIACIVKTRERFMGIGQVLTMPLFFASNAIYPLELMPGWLKAIAVGNPLTYLVDALRGAMIVGGNSVYAVSTSFSVMLFVFAILLLLASRLYPGLAR
;
A
#
# COMPACT_ATOMS: atom_id res chain seq x y z
N MET A 1 -7.03 -23.81 -26.70
CA MET A 1 -6.77 -23.67 -25.25
C MET A 1 -5.40 -23.05 -24.94
N SER A 2 -4.47 -22.92 -25.91
CA SER A 2 -3.12 -22.37 -25.70
C SER A 2 -3.05 -20.83 -25.67
N ASP A 3 -3.73 -20.11 -26.57
CA ASP A 3 -3.59 -18.64 -26.68
C ASP A 3 -4.17 -17.88 -25.48
N ALA A 4 -5.31 -18.29 -24.95
CA ALA A 4 -5.94 -17.62 -23.81
C ALA A 4 -5.07 -17.69 -22.54
N ALA A 5 -4.43 -18.83 -22.29
CA ALA A 5 -3.54 -19.02 -21.14
C ALA A 5 -2.21 -18.27 -21.29
N LEU A 6 -1.69 -18.15 -22.52
CA LEU A 6 -0.49 -17.35 -22.81
C LEU A 6 -0.75 -15.85 -22.64
N THR A 7 -1.96 -15.39 -23.00
CA THR A 7 -2.34 -13.97 -22.86
C THR A 7 -2.58 -13.59 -21.40
N ASP A 8 -3.26 -14.45 -20.62
CA ASP A 8 -3.50 -14.24 -19.17
C ASP A 8 -2.18 -14.12 -18.39
N LYS A 9 -1.20 -14.99 -18.69
CA LYS A 9 0.15 -14.97 -18.10
C LYS A 9 0.94 -13.69 -18.44
N GLY A 10 0.66 -13.08 -19.59
CA GLY A 10 1.23 -11.78 -19.99
C GLY A 10 0.67 -10.60 -19.17
N TYR A 11 -0.59 -10.66 -18.77
CA TYR A 11 -1.21 -9.61 -17.96
C TYR A 11 -0.82 -9.69 -16.48
N ASP A 12 -0.76 -10.90 -15.92
CA ASP A 12 -0.27 -11.15 -14.57
C ASP A 12 1.14 -10.56 -14.37
N SER A 13 2.04 -10.86 -15.31
CA SER A 13 3.43 -10.38 -15.27
C SER A 13 3.53 -8.86 -15.41
N ALA A 14 2.70 -8.24 -16.25
CA ALA A 14 2.69 -6.77 -16.40
C ALA A 14 2.24 -6.05 -15.12
N ALA A 15 1.15 -6.52 -14.47
CA ALA A 15 0.67 -5.95 -13.21
C ALA A 15 1.71 -6.11 -12.10
N PHE A 16 2.31 -7.30 -11.98
CA PHE A 16 3.36 -7.57 -11.01
C PHE A 16 4.59 -6.69 -11.21
N VAL A 17 5.08 -6.54 -12.45
CA VAL A 17 6.24 -5.67 -12.75
C VAL A 17 5.97 -4.22 -12.38
N LYS A 18 4.77 -3.70 -12.64
CA LYS A 18 4.38 -2.34 -12.23
C LYS A 18 4.37 -2.17 -10.71
N ALA A 19 3.83 -3.15 -9.99
CA ALA A 19 3.81 -3.15 -8.53
C ALA A 19 5.24 -3.20 -7.97
N PHE A 20 6.08 -4.10 -8.47
CA PHE A 20 7.48 -4.23 -8.07
C PHE A 20 8.28 -2.94 -8.31
N ALA A 21 8.11 -2.32 -9.48
CA ALA A 21 8.72 -1.03 -9.78
C ALA A 21 8.25 0.08 -8.83
N ALA A 22 6.98 0.05 -8.41
CA ALA A 22 6.49 0.97 -7.38
C ALA A 22 7.09 0.69 -6.01
N GLY A 23 7.26 -0.58 -5.63
CA GLY A 23 7.99 -1.00 -4.44
C GLY A 23 9.40 -0.41 -4.37
N LEU A 24 10.16 -0.53 -5.46
CA LEU A 24 11.50 0.06 -5.56
C LEU A 24 11.50 1.58 -5.44
N ARG A 25 10.57 2.27 -6.14
CA ARG A 25 10.41 3.73 -6.00
C ARG A 25 10.07 4.13 -4.57
N GLY A 26 9.23 3.35 -3.89
CA GLY A 26 8.87 3.55 -2.49
C GLY A 26 10.08 3.48 -1.57
N LEU A 27 10.98 2.52 -1.77
CA LEU A 27 12.24 2.44 -1.01
C LEU A 27 13.11 3.69 -1.18
N VAL A 28 13.20 4.22 -2.40
CA VAL A 28 13.92 5.47 -2.66
C VAL A 28 13.25 6.64 -1.91
N GLN A 29 11.92 6.72 -1.92
CA GLN A 29 11.18 7.74 -1.16
C GLN A 29 11.36 7.57 0.36
N ALA A 30 11.47 6.34 0.87
CA ALA A 30 11.71 6.09 2.28
C ALA A 30 13.05 6.68 2.74
N ILE A 31 14.09 6.65 1.90
CA ILE A 31 15.36 7.33 2.20
C ILE A 31 15.13 8.82 2.42
N VAL A 32 14.37 9.47 1.54
CA VAL A 32 14.02 10.89 1.68
C VAL A 32 13.25 11.15 2.98
N VAL A 33 12.31 10.28 3.35
CA VAL A 33 11.57 10.37 4.61
C VAL A 33 12.50 10.26 5.82
N TYR A 34 13.46 9.34 5.80
CA TYR A 34 14.47 9.22 6.86
C TYR A 34 15.34 10.48 6.97
N LEU A 35 15.79 11.04 5.84
CA LEU A 35 16.58 12.28 5.83
C LEU A 35 15.80 13.45 6.45
N ILE A 36 14.51 13.58 6.11
CA ILE A 36 13.64 14.60 6.70
C ILE A 36 13.45 14.34 8.19
N ALA A 37 13.22 13.10 8.61
CA ALA A 37 13.02 12.75 10.01
C ALA A 37 14.27 13.06 10.87
N ILE A 38 15.48 12.83 10.34
CA ILE A 38 16.74 13.25 10.97
C ILE A 38 16.82 14.78 11.07
N ALA A 39 16.48 15.50 9.99
CA ALA A 39 16.50 16.96 9.96
C ALA A 39 15.52 17.58 10.99
N LEU A 40 14.39 16.91 11.24
CA LEU A 40 13.41 17.28 12.26
C LEU A 40 13.75 16.78 13.66
N GLN A 41 14.92 16.15 13.85
CA GLN A 41 15.37 15.55 15.11
C GLN A 41 14.38 14.56 15.72
N VAL A 42 13.69 13.78 14.88
CA VAL A 42 12.82 12.69 15.34
C VAL A 42 13.68 11.56 15.90
N GLU A 43 13.30 11.01 17.05
CA GLU A 43 13.96 9.84 17.63
C GLU A 43 13.61 8.58 16.82
N ILE A 44 14.53 8.16 15.95
CA ILE A 44 14.40 6.99 15.07
C ILE A 44 15.12 5.78 15.66
N ARG A 45 14.51 4.61 15.51
CA ARG A 45 15.16 3.33 15.83
C ARG A 45 16.12 2.91 14.72
N TRP A 46 17.42 2.86 15.06
CA TRP A 46 18.51 2.54 14.14
C TRP A 46 18.88 1.05 14.08
N GLU A 47 18.13 0.20 14.77
CA GLU A 47 18.35 -1.24 14.76
C GLU A 47 18.01 -1.83 13.36
N LEU A 48 18.72 -2.90 12.99
CA LEU A 48 18.56 -3.54 11.67
C LEU A 48 17.14 -4.07 11.44
N LEU A 49 16.52 -4.66 12.47
CA LEU A 49 15.20 -5.28 12.35
C LEU A 49 14.09 -4.23 12.10
N PRO A 50 14.01 -3.12 12.84
CA PRO A 50 13.12 -2.00 12.51
C PRO A 50 13.33 -1.40 11.12
N ILE A 51 14.57 -1.15 10.72
CA ILE A 51 14.87 -0.61 9.38
C ILE A 51 14.37 -1.57 8.29
N PHE A 52 14.62 -2.86 8.45
CA PHE A 52 14.11 -3.88 7.53
C PHE A 52 12.57 -3.93 7.51
N THR A 53 11.95 -3.82 8.68
CA THR A 53 10.47 -3.80 8.81
C THR A 53 9.88 -2.60 8.07
N VAL A 54 10.49 -1.42 8.19
CA VAL A 54 10.08 -0.21 7.45
C VAL A 54 10.28 -0.40 5.95
N ALA A 55 11.45 -0.88 5.52
CA ALA A 55 11.73 -1.13 4.12
C ALA A 55 10.74 -2.13 3.49
N ALA A 56 10.52 -3.26 4.15
CA ALA A 56 9.56 -4.27 3.71
C ALA A 56 8.12 -3.71 3.70
N GLY A 57 7.74 -2.94 4.72
CA GLY A 57 6.42 -2.32 4.83
C GLY A 57 6.18 -1.33 3.69
N VAL A 58 7.10 -0.40 3.45
CA VAL A 58 7.02 0.56 2.35
C VAL A 58 6.99 -0.16 1.00
N PHE A 59 7.80 -1.21 0.82
CA PHE A 59 7.83 -1.97 -0.42
C PHE A 59 6.48 -2.62 -0.71
N VAL A 60 5.94 -3.39 0.24
CA VAL A 60 4.64 -4.07 0.09
C VAL A 60 3.50 -3.05 -0.01
N GLY A 61 3.51 -1.99 0.80
CA GLY A 61 2.53 -0.90 0.74
C GLY A 61 2.50 -0.21 -0.62
N SER A 62 3.66 0.08 -1.19
CA SER A 62 3.77 0.69 -2.53
C SER A 62 3.26 -0.26 -3.62
N CYS A 63 3.54 -1.56 -3.50
CA CYS A 63 2.99 -2.58 -4.39
C CYS A 63 1.45 -2.60 -4.33
N ILE A 64 0.85 -2.57 -3.13
CA ILE A 64 -0.61 -2.53 -2.92
C ILE A 64 -1.22 -1.30 -3.60
N PHE A 65 -0.76 -0.10 -3.26
CA PHE A 65 -1.38 1.14 -3.76
C PHE A 65 -1.13 1.36 -5.24
N SER A 66 0.00 0.87 -5.78
CA SER A 66 0.24 0.86 -7.22
C SER A 66 -0.74 -0.06 -7.95
N THR A 67 -0.95 -1.29 -7.45
CA THR A 67 -1.91 -2.23 -8.07
C THR A 67 -3.35 -1.75 -7.91
N PHE A 68 -3.71 -1.17 -6.77
CA PHE A 68 -5.00 -0.52 -6.56
C PHE A 68 -5.24 0.60 -7.58
N SER A 69 -4.25 1.48 -7.76
CA SER A 69 -4.31 2.54 -8.77
C SER A 69 -4.45 1.96 -10.19
N LEU A 70 -3.78 0.85 -10.48
CA LEU A 70 -3.89 0.17 -11.78
C LEU A 70 -5.30 -0.39 -12.01
N VAL A 71 -5.91 -1.02 -10.99
CA VAL A 71 -7.30 -1.51 -11.04
C VAL A 71 -8.25 -0.36 -11.37
N ILE A 72 -8.13 0.78 -10.69
CA ILE A 72 -8.97 1.96 -10.97
C ILE A 72 -8.73 2.48 -12.39
N ALA A 73 -7.48 2.54 -12.84
CA ALA A 73 -7.15 2.97 -14.20
C ALA A 73 -7.81 2.08 -15.27
N CYS A 74 -7.87 0.76 -15.03
CA CYS A 74 -8.55 -0.18 -15.91
C CYS A 74 -10.08 0.04 -15.98
N ILE A 75 -10.70 0.47 -14.87
CA ILE A 75 -12.16 0.69 -14.80
C ILE A 75 -12.55 2.03 -15.44
N VAL A 76 -11.79 3.09 -15.13
CA VAL A 76 -12.18 4.47 -15.44
C VAL A 76 -11.91 4.86 -16.91
N LYS A 77 -10.94 4.19 -17.56
CA LYS A 77 -10.56 4.28 -18.99
C LYS A 77 -10.12 5.66 -19.50
N THR A 78 -10.39 6.77 -18.81
CA THR A 78 -9.92 8.11 -19.17
C THR A 78 -8.97 8.69 -18.13
N ARG A 79 -7.94 9.40 -18.60
CA ARG A 79 -6.90 9.99 -17.75
C ARG A 79 -7.45 11.05 -16.80
N GLU A 80 -8.35 11.91 -17.27
CA GLU A 80 -8.93 12.98 -16.46
C GLU A 80 -9.75 12.45 -15.29
N ARG A 81 -10.62 11.46 -15.54
CA ARG A 81 -11.42 10.83 -14.49
C ARG A 81 -10.52 10.04 -13.52
N PHE A 82 -9.49 9.37 -14.02
CA PHE A 82 -8.53 8.66 -13.17
C PHE A 82 -7.84 9.61 -12.20
N MET A 83 -7.34 10.75 -12.69
CA MET A 83 -6.69 11.76 -11.86
C MET A 83 -7.66 12.35 -10.82
N GLY A 84 -8.88 12.70 -11.22
CA GLY A 84 -9.89 13.24 -10.32
C GLY A 84 -10.30 12.25 -9.22
N ILE A 85 -10.63 11.01 -9.61
CA ILE A 85 -11.04 9.94 -8.68
C ILE A 85 -9.89 9.61 -7.72
N GLY A 86 -8.65 9.49 -8.22
CA GLY A 86 -7.49 9.19 -7.37
C GLY A 86 -7.29 10.22 -6.26
N GLN A 87 -7.41 11.52 -6.57
CA GLN A 87 -7.28 12.59 -5.59
C GLN A 87 -8.42 12.55 -4.56
N VAL A 88 -9.67 12.41 -5.03
CA VAL A 88 -10.84 12.35 -4.15
C VAL A 88 -10.79 11.14 -3.23
N LEU A 89 -10.30 9.99 -3.69
CA LEU A 89 -10.19 8.77 -2.88
C LEU A 89 -9.06 8.82 -1.85
N THR A 90 -7.99 9.56 -2.12
CA THR A 90 -6.81 9.60 -1.24
C THR A 90 -7.19 10.10 0.15
N MET A 91 -7.90 11.22 0.25
CA MET A 91 -8.24 11.79 1.55
C MET A 91 -9.12 10.86 2.41
N PRO A 92 -10.29 10.38 1.95
CA PRO A 92 -11.10 9.41 2.69
C PRO A 92 -10.34 8.15 3.09
N LEU A 93 -9.45 7.64 2.22
CA LEU A 93 -8.62 6.48 2.53
C LEU A 93 -7.65 6.76 3.68
N PHE A 94 -7.02 7.94 3.71
CA PHE A 94 -6.14 8.35 4.80
C PHE A 94 -6.91 8.58 6.11
N PHE A 95 -8.08 9.22 6.05
CA PHE A 95 -8.95 9.44 7.22
C PHE A 95 -9.50 8.11 7.78
N ALA A 96 -9.88 7.19 6.90
CA ALA A 96 -10.28 5.83 7.25
C ALA A 96 -9.07 4.92 7.50
N SER A 97 -7.98 5.47 8.05
CA SER A 97 -6.78 4.73 8.45
C SER A 97 -6.20 5.34 9.72
N ASN A 98 -5.27 4.62 10.35
CA ASN A 98 -4.54 5.13 11.51
C ASN A 98 -3.48 6.19 11.15
N ALA A 99 -3.43 6.71 9.91
CA ALA A 99 -2.44 7.72 9.51
C ALA A 99 -2.60 9.05 10.25
N ILE A 100 -3.84 9.55 10.30
CA ILE A 100 -4.17 10.87 10.86
C ILE A 100 -4.64 10.76 12.31
N TYR A 101 -5.51 9.78 12.60
CA TYR A 101 -6.09 9.59 13.93
C TYR A 101 -5.74 8.21 14.49
N PRO A 102 -5.38 8.13 15.79
CA PRO A 102 -5.27 6.86 16.49
C PRO A 102 -6.55 6.02 16.39
N LEU A 103 -6.40 4.71 16.14
CA LEU A 103 -7.53 3.76 16.07
C LEU A 103 -8.40 3.73 17.33
N GLU A 104 -7.81 4.05 18.49
CA GLU A 104 -8.49 4.06 19.78
C GLU A 104 -9.50 5.20 19.93
N LEU A 105 -9.28 6.30 19.18
CA LEU A 105 -10.14 7.49 19.21
C LEU A 105 -11.26 7.43 18.18
N MET A 106 -11.28 6.41 17.31
CA MET A 106 -12.27 6.31 16.24
C MET A 106 -13.62 5.78 16.75
N PRO A 107 -14.75 6.34 16.29
CA PRO A 107 -16.06 5.76 16.55
C PRO A 107 -16.16 4.37 15.90
N GLY A 108 -16.98 3.48 16.48
CA GLY A 108 -17.01 2.05 16.11
C GLY A 108 -17.22 1.77 14.61
N TRP A 109 -18.07 2.56 13.94
CA TRP A 109 -18.29 2.42 12.49
C TRP A 109 -17.05 2.79 11.68
N LEU A 110 -16.33 3.85 12.05
CA LEU A 110 -15.11 4.29 11.34
C LEU A 110 -13.97 3.32 11.61
N LYS A 111 -13.88 2.81 12.85
CA LYS A 111 -12.92 1.77 13.22
C LYS A 111 -13.11 0.51 12.39
N ALA A 112 -14.36 0.08 12.15
CA ALA A 112 -14.64 -1.08 11.30
C ALA A 112 -14.13 -0.87 9.86
N ILE A 113 -14.33 0.32 9.28
CA ILE A 113 -13.80 0.67 7.95
C ILE A 113 -12.26 0.69 7.99
N ALA A 114 -11.66 1.28 9.02
CA ALA A 114 -10.21 1.38 9.14
C ALA A 114 -9.53 0.01 9.27
N VAL A 115 -10.15 -0.96 9.94
CA VAL A 115 -9.62 -2.33 10.06
C VAL A 115 -9.64 -3.06 8.70
N GLY A 116 -10.55 -2.71 7.79
CA GLY A 116 -10.55 -3.22 6.42
C GLY A 116 -9.52 -2.55 5.50
N ASN A 117 -8.93 -1.43 5.92
CA ASN A 117 -8.02 -0.64 5.09
C ASN A 117 -6.58 -1.14 5.24
N PRO A 118 -5.90 -1.61 4.17
CA PRO A 118 -4.50 -2.03 4.22
C PRO A 118 -3.55 -0.92 4.67
N LEU A 119 -3.92 0.36 4.47
CA LEU A 119 -3.14 1.52 4.92
C LEU A 119 -2.98 1.52 6.45
N THR A 120 -3.99 1.05 7.18
CA THR A 120 -3.96 0.98 8.64
C THR A 120 -2.81 0.10 9.12
N TYR A 121 -2.63 -1.08 8.52
CA TYR A 121 -1.58 -2.03 8.89
C TYR A 121 -0.19 -1.54 8.47
N LEU A 122 -0.10 -0.89 7.31
CA LEU A 122 1.14 -0.24 6.87
C LEU A 122 1.58 0.82 7.89
N VAL A 123 0.70 1.78 8.20
CA VAL A 123 1.02 2.87 9.13
C VAL A 123 1.36 2.34 10.51
N ASP A 124 0.60 1.36 11.01
CA ASP A 124 0.84 0.76 12.32
C ASP A 124 2.23 0.11 12.40
N ALA A 125 2.60 -0.70 11.39
CA ALA A 125 3.91 -1.33 11.31
C ALA A 125 5.05 -0.31 11.18
N LEU A 126 4.86 0.74 10.36
CA LEU A 126 5.87 1.79 10.20
C LEU A 126 6.06 2.58 11.49
N ARG A 127 4.97 2.93 12.19
CA ARG A 127 5.03 3.66 13.45
C ARG A 127 5.75 2.87 14.53
N GLY A 128 5.38 1.60 14.71
CA GLY A 128 5.98 0.73 15.73
C GLY A 128 7.45 0.39 15.44
N ALA A 129 7.84 0.34 14.17
CA ALA A 129 9.22 0.08 13.78
C ALA A 129 10.08 1.36 13.82
N MET A 130 9.66 2.44 13.17
CA MET A 130 10.51 3.60 12.90
C MET A 130 10.76 4.48 14.13
N ILE A 131 9.76 4.70 14.97
CA ILE A 131 9.79 5.73 16.02
C ILE A 131 10.14 5.10 17.36
N VAL A 132 11.07 5.70 18.11
CA VAL A 132 11.35 5.28 19.50
C VAL A 132 10.11 5.51 20.36
N GLY A 133 9.66 4.47 21.08
CA GLY A 133 8.40 4.51 21.83
C GLY A 133 7.13 4.43 20.96
N GLY A 134 7.27 4.18 19.65
CA GLY A 134 6.14 3.92 18.76
C GLY A 134 5.41 2.64 19.15
N ASN A 135 4.13 2.75 19.46
CA ASN A 135 3.29 1.58 19.73
C ASN A 135 2.62 1.10 18.44
N SER A 136 2.72 -0.21 18.18
CA SER A 136 1.96 -0.91 17.15
C SER A 136 0.75 -1.56 17.84
N VAL A 137 -0.45 -1.33 17.31
CA VAL A 137 -1.68 -1.97 17.80
C VAL A 137 -1.70 -3.45 17.39
N TYR A 138 -1.18 -3.76 16.20
CA TYR A 138 -1.13 -5.10 15.66
C TYR A 138 0.29 -5.68 15.72
N ALA A 139 0.38 -6.99 15.86
CA ALA A 139 1.65 -7.67 15.66
C ALA A 139 2.13 -7.46 14.21
N VAL A 140 3.43 -7.23 14.03
CA VAL A 140 4.05 -7.04 12.71
C VAL A 140 3.66 -8.17 11.74
N SER A 141 3.66 -9.42 12.22
CA SER A 141 3.22 -10.57 11.42
C SER A 141 1.79 -10.45 10.91
N THR A 142 0.86 -9.93 11.71
CA THR A 142 -0.54 -9.72 11.32
C THR A 142 -0.64 -8.62 10.28
N SER A 143 0.06 -7.50 10.48
CA SER A 143 0.09 -6.39 9.53
C SER A 143 0.59 -6.83 8.16
N PHE A 144 1.71 -7.55 8.11
CA PHE A 144 2.24 -8.07 6.85
C PHE A 144 1.35 -9.14 6.23
N SER A 145 0.72 -10.01 7.03
CA SER A 145 -0.20 -11.04 6.52
C SER A 145 -1.41 -10.41 5.82
N VAL A 146 -2.04 -9.40 6.44
CA VAL A 146 -3.17 -8.69 5.84
C VAL A 146 -2.73 -7.93 4.58
N MET A 147 -1.60 -7.23 4.64
CA MET A 147 -1.06 -6.51 3.48
C MET A 147 -0.79 -7.43 2.29
N LEU A 148 -0.12 -8.57 2.51
CA LEU A 148 0.16 -9.54 1.46
C LEU A 148 -1.13 -10.19 0.91
N PHE A 149 -2.10 -10.47 1.78
CA PHE A 149 -3.41 -10.99 1.37
C PHE A 149 -4.15 -10.00 0.46
N VAL A 150 -4.23 -8.73 0.87
CA VAL A 150 -4.84 -7.66 0.06
C VAL A 150 -4.09 -7.47 -1.26
N PHE A 151 -2.76 -7.50 -1.22
CA PHE A 151 -1.94 -7.40 -2.43
C PHE A 151 -2.24 -8.53 -3.41
N ALA A 152 -2.35 -9.77 -2.93
CA ALA A 152 -2.68 -10.92 -3.76
C ALA A 152 -4.07 -10.76 -4.41
N ILE A 153 -5.08 -10.32 -3.66
CA ILE A 153 -6.42 -10.04 -4.19
C ILE A 153 -6.37 -8.96 -5.27
N LEU A 154 -5.66 -7.86 -5.02
CA LEU A 154 -5.54 -6.77 -5.99
C LEU A 154 -4.80 -7.18 -7.24
N LEU A 155 -3.76 -8.02 -7.14
CA LEU A 155 -3.07 -8.57 -8.29
C LEU A 155 -3.99 -9.44 -9.14
N LEU A 156 -4.77 -10.33 -8.52
CA LEU A 156 -5.76 -11.15 -9.21
C LEU A 156 -6.83 -10.30 -9.88
N LEU A 157 -7.31 -9.24 -9.21
CA LEU A 157 -8.30 -8.34 -9.79
C LEU A 157 -7.72 -7.54 -10.96
N ALA A 158 -6.49 -7.02 -10.80
CA ALA A 158 -5.79 -6.29 -11.85
C ALA A 158 -5.59 -7.16 -13.09
N SER A 159 -5.17 -8.42 -12.93
CA SER A 159 -4.97 -9.31 -14.07
C SER A 159 -6.26 -9.69 -14.78
N ARG A 160 -7.39 -9.80 -14.05
CA ARG A 160 -8.70 -10.04 -14.66
C ARG A 160 -9.26 -8.84 -15.40
N LEU A 161 -8.94 -7.61 -14.97
CA LEU A 161 -9.42 -6.38 -15.60
C LEU A 161 -8.53 -5.92 -16.76
N TYR A 162 -7.24 -6.26 -16.74
CA TYR A 162 -6.27 -5.88 -17.78
C TYR A 162 -6.67 -6.27 -19.22
N PRO A 163 -7.23 -7.47 -19.49
CA PRO A 163 -7.71 -7.87 -20.82
C PRO A 163 -8.78 -6.94 -21.39
N GLY A 164 -9.58 -6.29 -20.52
CA GLY A 164 -10.63 -5.37 -20.92
C GLY A 164 -10.13 -4.01 -21.42
N LEU A 165 -8.82 -3.74 -21.32
CA LEU A 165 -8.17 -2.52 -21.81
C LEU A 165 -7.55 -2.68 -23.20
N ALA A 166 -7.30 -3.93 -23.63
CA ALA A 166 -6.69 -4.26 -24.92
C ALA A 166 -7.73 -4.52 -26.03
N ARG A 167 -9.03 -4.41 -25.72
CA ARG A 167 -10.14 -4.35 -26.67
C ARG A 167 -10.64 -2.91 -26.77
#